data_AF-A0A5J4VHH4-F1
#
_entry.id   AF-A0A5J4VHH4-F1
#
_cell.length_a   1.000
_cell.length_b   1.000
_cell.length_c   1.000
_cell.angle_alpha   90.00
_cell.angle_beta   90.00
_cell.angle_gamma   90.00
#
_symmetry.space_group_name_H-M   'P 1'
#
loop_
_entity.id
_entity.type
_entity.pdbx_description
1 polymer ?
#
loop_
_entity_poly.entity_id
_entity_poly.type
_entity_poly.pdbx_seq_one_letter_code
_entity_poly.pdbx_strand_id
1 'polypeptide(L)'
;MIKNCIDQRKEIFVAKVKSYFAKSEYNNLLALPPIFRNIEIENKEEVIGEYMYSQAQKHSLPMTKNDRKLTTLLDTNGQFMVFNNYYLWLFIDLGYIITDYKAITVFEKNTAYEPFVGTTMNLRIQAILAGSTKEKFYKLIIIASYGYDTLNTEKFGKIKMLDKADTFIAQHHPNHIGTRRISASTFAVQIKPKTATCFKSIQSGVFTLDNAKYQYLNYIYNFMYKCLDRQRFHFVLADTDSIYKAIAGDRAKDCHQQFESIVTYKQFYDQHVYQYLPDPNKDIYDYKKILRFGIENE
;
A
#
# COMPACT_ATOMS: atom_id res chain seq x y z
N MET A 1 12.61 -2.31 26.81
CA MET A 1 13.33 -1.70 25.67
C MET A 1 12.41 -1.37 24.50
N ILE A 2 11.74 -2.36 23.88
CA ILE A 2 10.88 -2.15 22.69
C ILE A 2 9.77 -1.12 22.93
N LYS A 3 8.97 -1.31 24.00
CA LYS A 3 7.91 -0.37 24.39
C LYS A 3 8.42 1.06 24.53
N ASN A 4 9.52 1.26 25.26
CA ASN A 4 10.11 2.60 25.44
C ASN A 4 10.50 3.26 24.10
N CYS A 5 11.04 2.51 23.14
CA CYS A 5 11.38 3.03 21.82
C CYS A 5 10.12 3.53 21.07
N ILE A 6 9.03 2.77 21.15
CA ILE A 6 7.74 3.14 20.53
C ILE A 6 7.15 4.37 21.22
N ASP A 7 7.10 4.38 22.55
CA ASP A 7 6.41 5.42 23.32
C ASP A 7 7.13 6.77 23.28
N GLN A 8 8.47 6.78 23.19
CA GLN A 8 9.26 8.02 23.17
C GLN A 8 9.11 8.83 21.88
N ARG A 9 8.72 8.19 20.77
CA ARG A 9 8.60 8.81 19.43
C ARG A 9 9.83 9.55 18.92
N LYS A 10 11.03 9.15 19.36
CA LYS A 10 12.31 9.79 18.97
C LYS A 10 13.00 9.08 17.80
N GLU A 11 12.89 7.77 17.75
CA GLU A 11 13.59 6.89 16.81
C GLU A 11 12.74 6.63 15.56
N ILE A 12 13.38 6.41 14.41
CA ILE A 12 12.72 5.69 13.31
C ILE A 12 12.92 4.20 13.55
N PHE A 13 11.84 3.43 13.42
CA PHE A 13 11.93 1.99 13.55
C PHE A 13 10.92 1.26 12.66
N VAL A 14 11.17 -0.03 12.51
CA VAL A 14 10.21 -1.02 12.06
C VAL A 14 10.01 -2.02 13.19
N ALA A 15 8.76 -2.24 13.59
CA ALA A 15 8.40 -3.15 14.67
C ALA A 15 7.55 -4.30 14.15
N LYS A 16 7.74 -5.49 14.73
CA LYS A 16 6.92 -6.68 14.47
C LYS A 16 6.13 -7.02 15.73
N VAL A 17 4.81 -6.85 15.68
CA VAL A 17 3.93 -6.87 16.87
C VAL A 17 2.65 -7.67 16.62
N LYS A 18 2.00 -8.11 17.72
CA LYS A 18 0.59 -8.49 17.74
C LYS A 18 -0.21 -7.41 18.43
N SER A 19 -1.41 -7.15 17.94
CA SER A 19 -2.16 -5.99 18.38
C SER A 19 -3.61 -6.02 17.91
N TYR A 20 -4.45 -5.23 18.56
CA TYR A 20 -5.87 -5.07 18.23
C TYR A 20 -6.35 -3.65 18.57
N PHE A 21 -7.38 -3.16 17.89
CA PHE A 21 -8.11 -1.98 18.33
C PHE A 21 -9.11 -2.36 19.42
N ALA A 22 -9.28 -1.53 20.44
CA ALA A 22 -10.32 -1.78 21.44
C ALA A 22 -11.71 -1.85 20.78
N LYS A 23 -12.58 -2.75 21.24
CA LYS A 23 -13.94 -2.92 20.68
C LYS A 23 -14.75 -1.62 20.71
N SER A 24 -14.48 -0.72 21.66
CA SER A 24 -15.08 0.63 21.72
C SER A 24 -14.83 1.45 20.45
N GLU A 25 -13.70 1.23 19.77
CA GLU A 25 -13.32 1.96 18.56
C GLU A 25 -13.88 1.35 17.28
N TYR A 26 -14.50 0.17 17.34
CA TYR A 26 -14.90 -0.55 16.12
C TYR A 26 -15.88 0.28 15.29
N ASN A 27 -16.90 0.88 15.91
CA ASN A 27 -17.85 1.73 15.19
C ASN A 27 -17.16 2.96 14.54
N ASN A 28 -16.07 3.44 15.12
CA ASN A 28 -15.30 4.53 14.55
C ASN A 28 -14.47 4.09 13.34
N LEU A 29 -13.94 2.86 13.36
CA LEU A 29 -12.97 2.38 12.40
C LEU A 29 -13.57 1.50 11.30
N LEU A 30 -14.74 0.89 11.52
CA LEU A 30 -15.30 -0.18 10.67
C LEU A 30 -15.56 0.27 9.23
N ALA A 31 -15.92 1.53 9.01
CA ALA A 31 -16.13 2.07 7.68
C ALA A 31 -14.87 1.98 6.79
N LEU A 32 -13.69 1.97 7.41
CA LEU A 32 -12.43 1.70 6.72
C LEU A 32 -11.39 1.22 7.75
N PRO A 33 -11.23 -0.09 7.99
CA PRO A 33 -10.31 -0.58 9.00
C PRO A 33 -8.85 -0.21 8.68
N PRO A 34 -8.06 0.29 9.64
CA PRO A 34 -6.82 1.00 9.34
C PRO A 34 -5.62 0.08 9.02
N ILE A 35 -5.69 -1.23 9.25
CA ILE A 35 -4.55 -2.15 9.03
C ILE A 35 -4.64 -2.77 7.63
N PHE A 36 -3.78 -2.33 6.71
CA PHE A 36 -3.80 -2.81 5.33
C PHE A 36 -2.69 -3.85 5.14
N ARG A 37 -3.06 -5.13 5.14
CA ARG A 37 -2.11 -6.24 5.11
C ARG A 37 -2.60 -7.40 4.25
N ASN A 38 -1.63 -8.11 3.68
CA ASN A 38 -1.91 -9.40 3.08
C ASN A 38 -2.02 -10.43 4.20
N ILE A 39 -3.14 -11.14 4.25
CA ILE A 39 -3.33 -12.30 5.11
C ILE A 39 -3.66 -13.53 4.27
N GLU A 40 -3.43 -14.69 4.85
CA GLU A 40 -3.97 -15.93 4.33
C GLU A 40 -5.37 -16.11 4.89
N ILE A 41 -6.33 -16.35 4.00
CA ILE A 41 -7.73 -16.60 4.33
C ILE A 41 -8.03 -18.03 3.90
N GLU A 42 -8.55 -18.83 4.83
CA GLU A 42 -9.05 -20.16 4.52
C GLU A 42 -10.44 -20.03 3.90
N ASN A 43 -10.68 -20.71 2.78
CA ASN A 43 -11.96 -20.70 2.08
C ASN A 43 -12.99 -21.63 2.77
N LYS A 44 -13.18 -21.44 4.07
CA LYS A 44 -14.17 -22.15 4.88
C LYS A 44 -15.35 -21.24 5.20
N GLU A 45 -16.52 -21.83 5.34
CA GLU A 45 -17.78 -21.11 5.57
C GLU A 45 -17.71 -20.23 6.83
N GLU A 46 -17.09 -20.71 7.91
CA GLU A 46 -16.93 -19.94 9.15
C GLU A 46 -16.02 -18.71 9.02
N VAL A 47 -15.19 -18.64 7.98
CA VAL A 47 -14.25 -17.54 7.74
C VAL A 47 -14.81 -16.53 6.75
N ILE A 48 -15.34 -17.00 5.62
CA ILE A 48 -15.82 -16.12 4.53
C ILE A 48 -17.32 -15.83 4.60
N GLY A 49 -18.05 -16.54 5.46
CA GLY A 49 -19.50 -16.45 5.64
C GLY A 49 -20.28 -17.30 4.63
N GLU A 50 -21.49 -17.69 5.05
CA GLU A 50 -22.42 -18.54 4.29
C GLU A 50 -22.67 -18.02 2.86
N TYR A 51 -22.89 -16.71 2.71
CA TYR A 51 -23.17 -16.12 1.40
C TYR A 51 -21.98 -16.29 0.43
N MET A 52 -20.77 -15.89 0.85
CA MET A 52 -19.59 -16.01 -0.02
C MET A 52 -19.26 -17.46 -0.32
N TYR A 53 -19.41 -18.33 0.68
CA TYR A 53 -19.17 -19.76 0.55
C TYR A 53 -20.16 -20.41 -0.44
N SER A 54 -21.45 -20.13 -0.31
CA SER A 54 -22.48 -20.64 -1.24
C SER A 54 -22.29 -20.12 -2.67
N GLN A 55 -21.91 -18.86 -2.87
CA GLN A 55 -21.57 -18.33 -4.20
C GLN A 55 -20.35 -19.04 -4.78
N ALA A 56 -19.31 -19.26 -3.98
CA ALA A 56 -18.11 -19.94 -4.43
C ALA A 56 -18.39 -21.40 -4.84
N GLN A 57 -19.23 -22.11 -4.08
CA GLN A 57 -19.70 -23.45 -4.45
C GLN A 57 -20.52 -23.44 -5.74
N LYS A 58 -21.51 -22.53 -5.84
CA LYS A 58 -22.37 -22.39 -7.02
C LYS A 58 -21.58 -22.17 -8.31
N HIS A 59 -20.49 -21.42 -8.23
CA HIS A 59 -19.62 -21.11 -9.37
C HIS A 59 -18.40 -22.04 -9.50
N SER A 60 -18.35 -23.15 -8.74
CA SER A 60 -17.25 -24.12 -8.77
C SER A 60 -15.86 -23.50 -8.57
N LEU A 61 -15.77 -22.48 -7.70
CA LEU A 61 -14.50 -21.86 -7.36
C LEU A 61 -13.65 -22.79 -6.47
N PRO A 62 -12.30 -22.71 -6.52
CA PRO A 62 -11.45 -23.57 -5.71
C PRO A 62 -11.58 -23.27 -4.20
N MET A 63 -12.19 -24.18 -3.42
CA MET A 63 -12.46 -23.99 -1.98
C MET A 63 -11.45 -24.65 -1.02
N THR A 64 -10.55 -25.49 -1.52
CA THR A 64 -9.57 -26.20 -0.68
C THR A 64 -8.25 -25.47 -0.49
N LYS A 65 -8.10 -24.26 -1.05
CA LYS A 65 -6.85 -23.50 -1.03
C LYS A 65 -6.96 -22.33 -0.05
N ASN A 66 -5.86 -22.09 0.65
CA ASN A 66 -5.67 -20.83 1.36
C ASN A 66 -5.36 -19.75 0.32
N ASP A 67 -6.12 -18.67 0.37
CA ASP A 67 -5.92 -17.54 -0.52
C ASP A 67 -5.21 -16.42 0.21
N ARG A 68 -4.12 -15.92 -0.40
CA ARG A 68 -3.46 -14.72 0.06
C ARG A 68 -4.18 -13.50 -0.50
N LYS A 69 -4.80 -12.70 0.36
CA LYS A 69 -5.57 -11.52 -0.02
C LYS A 69 -5.07 -10.28 0.71
N LEU A 70 -4.94 -9.17 -0.01
CA LEU A 70 -4.79 -7.86 0.60
C LEU A 70 -6.16 -7.41 1.10
N THR A 71 -6.23 -7.09 2.39
CA THR A 71 -7.48 -6.62 3.01
C THR A 71 -7.18 -5.61 4.12
N THR A 72 -8.23 -5.05 4.69
CA THR A 72 -8.24 -4.12 5.81
C THR A 72 -8.67 -4.83 7.09
N LEU A 73 -7.97 -4.61 8.20
CA LEU A 73 -8.19 -5.31 9.47
C LEU A 73 -8.33 -4.34 10.66
N LEU A 74 -8.97 -4.80 11.73
CA LEU A 74 -9.06 -4.14 13.05
C LEU A 74 -8.12 -4.78 14.09
N ASP A 75 -7.47 -5.88 13.75
CA ASP A 75 -6.45 -6.51 14.57
C ASP A 75 -5.44 -7.26 13.69
N THR A 76 -4.40 -7.81 14.32
CA THR A 76 -3.39 -8.60 13.60
C THR A 76 -3.78 -10.08 13.43
N ASN A 77 -5.04 -10.44 13.69
CA ASN A 77 -5.59 -11.79 13.65
C ASN A 77 -4.73 -12.83 14.38
N GLY A 78 -4.23 -12.45 15.57
CA GLY A 78 -3.32 -13.28 16.37
C GLY A 78 -1.93 -13.50 15.76
N GLN A 79 -1.63 -12.93 14.60
CA GLN A 79 -0.35 -13.05 13.89
C GLN A 79 0.57 -11.85 14.16
N PHE A 80 1.88 -12.09 14.05
CA PHE A 80 2.86 -11.01 14.13
C PHE A 80 2.97 -10.28 12.80
N MET A 81 2.59 -9.01 12.78
CA MET A 81 2.66 -8.14 11.60
C MET A 81 3.75 -7.08 11.77
N VAL A 82 4.36 -6.69 10.66
CA VAL A 82 5.42 -5.67 10.61
C VAL A 82 4.79 -4.31 10.32
N PHE A 83 5.20 -3.26 11.04
CA PHE A 83 4.78 -1.88 10.83
C PHE A 83 5.96 -0.93 10.99
N ASN A 84 6.04 0.09 10.14
CA ASN A 84 6.92 1.22 10.42
C ASN A 84 6.39 2.09 11.58
N ASN A 85 7.24 2.93 12.14
CA ASN A 85 6.92 3.78 13.29
C ASN A 85 5.77 4.75 13.03
N TYR A 86 5.72 5.43 11.88
CA TYR A 86 4.66 6.40 11.58
C TYR A 86 3.27 5.74 11.53
N TYR A 87 3.20 4.60 10.86
CA TYR A 87 1.97 3.84 10.74
C TYR A 87 1.52 3.27 12.08
N LEU A 88 2.45 2.73 12.87
CA LEU A 88 2.17 2.20 14.20
C LEU A 88 1.76 3.30 15.19
N TRP A 89 2.40 4.47 15.17
CA TRP A 89 2.03 5.58 16.04
C TRP A 89 0.63 6.12 15.73
N LEU A 90 0.26 6.21 14.44
CA LEU A 90 -1.10 6.56 14.06
C LEU A 90 -2.11 5.58 14.67
N PHE A 91 -1.82 4.27 14.65
CA PHE A 91 -2.69 3.29 15.26
C PHE A 91 -2.82 3.51 16.77
N ILE A 92 -1.70 3.70 17.46
CA ILE A 92 -1.70 3.95 18.92
C ILE A 92 -2.57 5.17 19.25
N ASP A 93 -2.46 6.25 18.45
CA ASP A 93 -3.29 7.44 18.60
C ASP A 93 -4.79 7.18 18.35
N LEU A 94 -5.12 6.16 17.58
CA LEU A 94 -6.48 5.68 17.31
C LEU A 94 -6.96 4.58 18.28
N GLY A 95 -6.26 4.36 19.40
CA GLY A 95 -6.65 3.39 20.43
C GLY A 95 -6.16 1.97 20.19
N TYR A 96 -5.08 1.79 19.41
CA TYR A 96 -4.47 0.49 19.16
C TYR A 96 -3.67 -0.02 20.36
N ILE A 97 -3.92 -1.26 20.74
CA ILE A 97 -3.30 -1.92 21.88
C ILE A 97 -2.34 -2.99 21.38
N ILE A 98 -1.06 -2.83 21.71
CA ILE A 98 -0.04 -3.85 21.44
C ILE A 98 -0.05 -4.89 22.55
N THR A 99 -0.31 -6.14 22.18
CA THR A 99 -0.35 -7.27 23.12
C THR A 99 0.98 -8.00 23.21
N ASP A 100 1.77 -8.00 22.14
CA ASP A 100 3.03 -8.73 22.10
C ASP A 100 4.03 -8.10 21.11
N TYR A 101 5.32 -8.20 21.43
CA TYR A 101 6.43 -7.65 20.68
C TYR A 101 7.39 -8.77 20.27
N LYS A 102 7.59 -8.97 18.97
CA LYS A 102 8.54 -9.97 18.47
C LYS A 102 9.92 -9.39 18.18
N ALA A 103 9.96 -8.23 17.54
CA ALA A 103 11.21 -7.59 17.15
C ALA A 103 11.01 -6.10 16.90
N ILE A 104 12.09 -5.34 17.02
CA ILE A 104 12.19 -3.96 16.58
C ILE A 104 13.55 -3.76 15.93
N THR A 105 13.58 -2.98 14.85
CA THR A 105 14.81 -2.55 14.19
C THR A 105 14.76 -1.04 14.08
N VAL A 106 15.79 -0.39 14.61
CA VAL A 106 15.94 1.06 14.63
C VAL A 106 16.81 1.47 13.44
N PHE A 107 16.48 2.60 12.83
CA PHE A 107 17.15 3.12 11.64
C PHE A 107 17.55 4.58 11.83
N GLU A 108 18.68 4.95 11.23
CA GLU A 108 19.08 6.34 11.09
C GLU A 108 18.42 6.97 9.85
N LYS A 109 17.88 8.18 10.01
CA LYS A 109 17.33 8.96 8.90
C LYS A 109 18.45 9.46 8.00
N ASN A 110 18.22 9.42 6.69
CA ASN A 110 19.07 10.09 5.71
C ASN A 110 18.22 10.62 4.55
N THR A 111 18.84 11.40 3.67
CA THR A 111 18.21 12.04 2.51
C THR A 111 18.78 11.53 1.18
N ALA A 112 19.34 10.32 1.15
CA ALA A 112 20.04 9.80 -0.03
C ALA A 112 19.17 9.77 -1.30
N TYR A 113 17.85 9.58 -1.16
CA TYR A 113 16.90 9.58 -2.28
C TYR A 113 16.36 10.97 -2.64
N GLU A 114 16.60 12.00 -1.83
CA GLU A 114 16.04 13.35 -2.03
C GLU A 114 16.45 13.94 -3.39
N PRO A 115 17.73 13.92 -3.83
CA PRO A 115 18.10 14.47 -5.13
C PRO A 115 17.41 13.75 -6.30
N PHE A 116 17.30 12.43 -6.23
CA PHE A 116 16.65 11.61 -7.25
C PHE A 116 15.14 11.91 -7.33
N VAL A 117 14.44 11.87 -6.20
CA VAL A 117 13.00 12.12 -6.14
C VAL A 117 12.69 13.56 -6.53
N GLY A 118 13.41 14.53 -5.97
CA GLY A 118 13.22 15.96 -6.27
C GLY A 118 13.43 16.27 -7.74
N THR A 119 14.54 15.82 -8.33
CA THR A 119 14.83 16.03 -9.75
C THR A 119 13.78 15.38 -10.65
N THR A 120 13.44 14.11 -10.39
CA THR A 120 12.49 13.37 -11.25
C THR A 120 11.07 13.94 -11.14
N MET A 121 10.65 14.37 -9.95
CA MET A 121 9.37 15.04 -9.76
C MET A 121 9.32 16.40 -10.45
N ASN A 122 10.40 17.19 -10.39
CA ASN A 122 10.48 18.47 -11.09
C ASN A 122 10.37 18.29 -12.61
N LEU A 123 11.11 17.34 -13.18
CA LEU A 123 11.02 17.00 -14.60
C LEU A 123 9.61 16.52 -14.99
N ARG A 124 8.97 15.74 -14.12
CA ARG A 124 7.58 15.32 -14.30
C ARG A 124 6.63 16.52 -14.32
N ILE A 125 6.78 17.45 -13.39
CA ILE A 125 5.93 18.65 -13.30
C ILE A 125 6.11 19.52 -14.54
N GLN A 126 7.35 19.76 -14.98
CA GLN A 126 7.64 20.47 -16.22
C GLN A 126 7.01 19.79 -17.45
N ALA A 127 7.06 18.45 -17.51
CA ALA A 127 6.41 17.70 -18.58
C ALA A 127 4.88 17.86 -18.57
N ILE A 128 4.25 17.90 -17.39
CA ILE A 128 2.80 18.16 -17.27
C ILE A 128 2.46 19.57 -17.76
N LEU A 129 3.23 20.58 -17.35
CA LEU A 129 3.05 21.97 -17.79
C LEU A 129 3.18 22.12 -19.32
N ALA A 130 4.09 21.36 -19.92
CA ALA A 130 4.29 21.34 -21.37
C ALA A 130 3.26 20.46 -22.12
N GLY A 131 2.29 19.84 -21.44
CA GLY A 131 1.36 18.88 -22.05
C GLY A 131 2.05 17.62 -22.62
N SER A 132 3.24 17.30 -22.12
CA SER A 132 4.10 16.24 -22.66
C SER A 132 3.78 14.88 -22.06
N THR A 133 3.74 13.85 -22.92
CA THR A 133 3.61 12.44 -22.51
C THR A 133 4.79 11.93 -21.67
N LYS A 134 5.90 12.67 -21.63
CA LYS A 134 7.06 12.39 -20.77
C LYS A 134 6.70 12.33 -19.28
N GLU A 135 5.61 12.95 -18.84
CA GLU A 135 5.18 12.85 -17.44
C GLU A 135 4.98 11.38 -17.00
N LYS A 136 4.44 10.54 -17.89
CA LYS A 136 4.19 9.12 -17.64
C LYS A 136 5.50 8.36 -17.45
N PHE A 137 6.51 8.71 -18.24
CA PHE A 137 7.85 8.14 -18.15
C PHE A 137 8.52 8.51 -16.81
N TYR A 138 8.45 9.77 -16.40
CA TYR A 138 8.99 10.18 -15.10
C TYR A 138 8.21 9.57 -13.92
N LYS A 139 6.87 9.41 -14.02
CA LYS A 139 6.07 8.63 -13.07
C LYS A 139 6.60 7.19 -12.97
N LEU A 140 6.83 6.55 -14.10
CA LEU A 140 7.30 5.17 -14.18
C LEU A 140 8.68 5.00 -13.54
N ILE A 141 9.63 5.92 -13.78
CA ILE A 141 10.97 5.88 -13.17
C ILE A 141 10.88 5.83 -11.64
N ILE A 142 10.06 6.69 -11.04
CA ILE A 142 9.90 6.76 -9.58
C ILE A 142 9.30 5.46 -9.05
N ILE A 143 8.23 4.96 -9.68
CA ILE A 143 7.56 3.71 -9.26
C ILE A 143 8.51 2.51 -9.44
N ALA A 144 9.25 2.46 -10.54
CA ALA A 144 10.20 1.40 -10.84
C ALA A 144 11.37 1.38 -9.86
N SER A 145 11.84 2.54 -9.38
CA SER A 145 12.86 2.62 -8.33
C SER A 145 12.39 1.91 -7.05
N TYR A 146 11.16 2.20 -6.61
CA TYR A 146 10.56 1.52 -5.46
C TYR A 146 10.36 0.01 -5.71
N GLY A 147 9.84 -0.36 -6.88
CA GLY A 147 9.66 -1.77 -7.26
C GLY A 147 10.98 -2.52 -7.35
N TYR A 148 12.06 -1.83 -7.73
CA TYR A 148 13.39 -2.39 -7.76
C TYR A 148 13.87 -2.69 -6.34
N ASP A 149 13.75 -1.76 -5.39
CA ASP A 149 14.20 -1.97 -3.99
C ASP A 149 13.45 -3.11 -3.27
N THR A 150 12.19 -3.35 -3.64
CA THR A 150 11.32 -4.38 -3.05
C THR A 150 11.34 -5.72 -3.80
N LEU A 151 12.18 -5.85 -4.81
CA LEU A 151 12.21 -7.01 -5.68
C LEU A 151 12.69 -8.27 -4.94
N ASN A 152 11.85 -9.32 -4.91
CA ASN A 152 12.26 -10.61 -4.37
C ASN A 152 13.14 -11.37 -5.36
N THR A 153 14.46 -11.25 -5.18
CA THR A 153 15.46 -11.88 -6.06
C THR A 153 15.55 -13.40 -5.92
N GLU A 154 15.05 -13.98 -4.83
CA GLU A 154 15.06 -15.43 -4.60
C GLU A 154 14.14 -16.19 -5.56
N LYS A 155 13.15 -15.50 -6.11
CA LYS A 155 12.18 -16.07 -7.06
C LYS A 155 12.63 -15.99 -8.51
N PHE A 156 13.78 -15.39 -8.82
CA PHE A 156 14.26 -15.34 -10.19
C PHE A 156 14.75 -16.69 -10.66
N GLY A 157 14.21 -17.17 -11.78
CA GLY A 157 14.82 -18.24 -12.56
C GLY A 157 15.86 -17.68 -13.52
N LYS A 158 16.98 -18.37 -13.70
CA LYS A 158 17.94 -18.07 -14.76
C LYS A 158 17.62 -18.93 -15.97
N ILE A 159 17.42 -18.31 -17.13
CA ILE A 159 17.28 -19.01 -18.40
C ILE A 159 18.65 -19.02 -19.07
N LYS A 160 19.11 -20.21 -19.48
CA LYS A 160 20.30 -20.39 -20.32
C LYS A 160 19.86 -20.94 -21.68
N MET A 161 20.46 -20.41 -22.75
CA MET A 161 20.35 -21.02 -24.08
C MET A 161 21.47 -22.03 -24.23
N LEU A 162 21.11 -23.30 -24.36
CA LEU A 162 22.05 -24.43 -24.37
C LEU A 162 21.86 -25.26 -25.63
N ASP A 163 22.91 -25.97 -26.03
CA ASP A 163 22.81 -26.99 -27.08
C ASP A 163 22.18 -28.29 -26.55
N LYS A 164 22.11 -29.32 -27.39
CA LYS A 164 21.50 -30.61 -26.99
C LYS A 164 22.27 -31.31 -25.87
N ALA A 165 23.60 -31.27 -25.88
CA ALA A 165 24.43 -31.96 -24.89
C ALA A 165 24.38 -31.25 -23.53
N ASP A 166 24.55 -29.93 -23.53
CA ASP A 166 24.47 -29.11 -22.33
C ASP A 166 23.06 -29.12 -21.72
N THR A 167 22.03 -29.19 -22.56
CA THR A 167 20.64 -29.33 -22.10
C THR A 167 20.43 -30.64 -21.35
N PHE A 168 20.97 -31.75 -21.87
CA PHE A 168 20.88 -33.05 -21.20
C PHE A 168 21.51 -32.99 -19.80
N ILE A 169 22.69 -32.40 -19.68
CA ILE A 169 23.37 -32.22 -18.38
C ILE A 169 22.52 -31.33 -17.45
N ALA A 170 22.02 -30.20 -17.96
CA ALA A 170 21.27 -29.25 -17.17
C ALA A 170 19.92 -29.80 -16.67
N GLN A 171 19.28 -30.71 -17.42
CA GLN A 171 18.04 -31.38 -17.02
C GLN A 171 18.20 -32.30 -15.80
N HIS A 172 19.40 -32.86 -15.59
CA HIS A 172 19.69 -33.72 -14.46
C HIS A 172 20.19 -32.95 -13.22
N HIS A 173 20.35 -31.62 -13.33
CA HIS A 173 20.75 -30.80 -12.20
C HIS A 173 19.54 -30.59 -11.26
N PRO A 174 19.69 -30.70 -9.92
CA PRO A 174 18.58 -30.63 -8.96
C PRO A 174 17.83 -29.29 -8.95
N ASN A 175 18.43 -28.24 -9.51
CA ASN A 175 17.82 -26.92 -9.64
C ASN A 175 17.12 -26.70 -10.98
N HIS A 176 17.02 -27.71 -11.84
CA HIS A 176 16.25 -27.63 -13.06
C HIS A 176 14.78 -27.30 -12.74
N ILE A 177 14.20 -26.38 -13.50
CA ILE A 177 12.77 -26.03 -13.41
C ILE A 177 12.04 -26.51 -14.66
N GLY A 178 12.62 -26.26 -15.84
CA GLY A 178 11.98 -26.57 -17.10
C GLY A 178 12.90 -26.38 -18.28
N THR A 179 12.55 -27.01 -19.40
CA THR A 179 13.26 -26.91 -20.66
C THR A 179 12.26 -26.67 -21.78
N ARG A 180 12.59 -25.73 -22.68
CA ARG A 180 11.82 -25.47 -23.89
C ARG A 180 12.75 -25.50 -25.09
N ARG A 181 12.43 -26.30 -26.10
CA ARG A 181 13.14 -26.27 -27.39
C ARG A 181 12.83 -24.96 -28.11
N ILE A 182 13.87 -24.26 -28.57
CA ILE A 182 13.75 -23.02 -29.33
C ILE A 182 14.00 -23.28 -30.82
N SER A 183 14.98 -24.12 -31.14
CA SER A 183 15.33 -24.47 -32.53
C SER A 183 15.76 -25.94 -32.63
N ALA A 184 16.26 -26.34 -33.81
CA ALA A 184 16.77 -27.69 -34.03
C ALA A 184 17.87 -28.07 -33.01
N SER A 185 18.75 -27.11 -32.68
CA SER A 185 19.95 -27.31 -31.86
C SER A 185 19.99 -26.47 -30.57
N THR A 186 19.03 -25.57 -30.33
CA THR A 186 19.03 -24.67 -29.16
C THR A 186 17.82 -24.88 -28.27
N PHE A 187 18.06 -24.89 -26.96
CA PHE A 187 17.04 -25.05 -25.92
C PHE A 187 17.19 -23.96 -24.87
N ALA A 188 16.06 -23.41 -24.42
CA ALA A 188 15.99 -22.55 -23.25
C ALA A 188 15.79 -23.44 -22.01
N VAL A 189 16.79 -23.51 -21.15
CA VAL A 189 16.74 -24.25 -19.89
C VAL A 189 16.62 -23.27 -18.73
N GLN A 190 15.56 -23.41 -17.94
CA GLN A 190 15.32 -22.62 -16.75
C GLN A 190 15.87 -23.35 -15.53
N ILE A 191 16.71 -22.64 -14.76
CA ILE A 191 17.38 -23.17 -13.57
C ILE A 191 17.13 -22.22 -12.40
N LYS A 192 16.82 -22.77 -11.23
CA LYS A 192 16.75 -22.04 -9.97
C LYS A 192 18.18 -21.71 -9.48
N PRO A 193 18.53 -20.44 -9.25
CA PRO A 193 19.80 -20.09 -8.62
C PRO A 193 19.95 -20.78 -7.25
N LYS A 194 21.17 -21.24 -6.92
CA LYS A 194 21.49 -21.81 -5.58
C LYS A 194 21.54 -20.73 -4.51
N THR A 195 21.99 -19.54 -4.90
CA THR A 195 22.13 -18.38 -4.04
C THR A 195 21.39 -17.21 -4.69
N ALA A 196 20.80 -16.37 -3.85
CA ALA A 196 20.26 -15.09 -4.24
C ALA A 196 20.97 -14.02 -3.42
N THR A 197 21.36 -12.92 -4.06
CA THR A 197 21.99 -11.81 -3.36
C THR A 197 21.02 -10.65 -3.28
N CYS A 198 20.81 -10.14 -2.07
CA CYS A 198 19.98 -8.97 -1.82
C CYS A 198 20.90 -7.77 -1.52
N PHE A 199 21.22 -7.00 -2.56
CA PHE A 199 21.97 -5.74 -2.43
C PHE A 199 21.05 -4.51 -2.30
N LYS A 200 19.77 -4.74 -2.00
CA LYS A 200 18.71 -3.74 -2.12
C LYS A 200 18.24 -3.27 -0.75
N SER A 201 17.85 -2.01 -0.67
CA SER A 201 17.33 -1.41 0.56
C SER A 201 15.87 -1.83 0.77
N ILE A 202 15.62 -3.07 1.17
CA ILE A 202 14.24 -3.55 1.38
C ILE A 202 13.50 -2.71 2.45
N GLN A 203 14.24 -2.13 3.40
CA GLN A 203 13.71 -1.20 4.39
C GLN A 203 13.14 0.06 3.73
N SER A 204 13.74 0.60 2.66
CA SER A 204 13.19 1.75 1.93
C SER A 204 11.77 1.44 1.46
N GLY A 205 11.57 0.24 0.91
CA GLY A 205 10.28 -0.23 0.45
C GLY A 205 9.23 -0.41 1.56
N VAL A 206 9.64 -0.93 2.73
CA VAL A 206 8.77 -1.00 3.92
C VAL A 206 8.32 0.39 4.32
N PHE A 207 9.25 1.34 4.40
CA PHE A 207 8.93 2.72 4.74
C PHE A 207 8.03 3.39 3.70
N THR A 208 8.33 3.25 2.40
CA THR A 208 7.52 3.83 1.33
C THR A 208 6.06 3.34 1.38
N LEU A 209 5.84 2.03 1.49
CA LEU A 209 4.47 1.47 1.52
C LEU A 209 3.69 1.88 2.76
N ASP A 210 4.29 1.74 3.95
CA ASP A 210 3.60 2.05 5.18
C ASP A 210 3.42 3.57 5.37
N ASN A 211 4.34 4.39 4.87
CA ASN A 211 4.16 5.85 4.85
C ASN A 211 3.03 6.26 3.89
N ALA A 212 2.89 5.61 2.73
CA ALA A 212 1.75 5.88 1.84
C ALA A 212 0.42 5.60 2.55
N LYS A 213 0.31 4.46 3.25
CA LYS A 213 -0.86 4.11 4.08
C LYS A 213 -1.07 5.09 5.23
N TYR A 214 0.00 5.48 5.92
CA TYR A 214 -0.06 6.48 6.98
C TYR A 214 -0.62 7.80 6.47
N GLN A 215 -0.13 8.33 5.34
CA GLN A 215 -0.61 9.59 4.76
C GLN A 215 -2.10 9.50 4.41
N TYR A 216 -2.50 8.39 3.81
CA TYR A 216 -3.87 8.09 3.44
C TYR A 216 -4.82 8.07 4.65
N LEU A 217 -4.44 7.37 5.70
CA LEU A 217 -5.26 7.24 6.91
C LEU A 217 -5.21 8.49 7.78
N ASN A 218 -4.10 9.22 7.78
CA ASN A 218 -3.98 10.51 8.45
C ASN A 218 -4.98 11.52 7.86
N TYR A 219 -5.13 11.55 6.53
CA TYR A 219 -6.18 12.35 5.91
C TYR A 219 -7.59 11.95 6.36
N ILE A 220 -7.86 10.65 6.46
CA ILE A 220 -9.21 10.17 6.81
C ILE A 220 -9.54 10.44 8.27
N TYR A 221 -8.71 9.96 9.19
CA TYR A 221 -9.02 10.02 10.61
C TYR A 221 -8.70 11.37 11.24
N ASN A 222 -7.59 12.00 10.85
CA ASN A 222 -7.14 13.24 11.49
C ASN A 222 -7.64 14.50 10.79
N PHE A 223 -8.17 14.41 9.57
CA PHE A 223 -8.80 15.53 8.89
C PHE A 223 -10.28 15.29 8.64
N MET A 224 -10.65 14.33 7.78
CA MET A 224 -12.04 14.17 7.37
C MET A 224 -12.98 13.87 8.53
N TYR A 225 -12.67 12.87 9.35
CA TYR A 225 -13.54 12.48 10.46
C TYR A 225 -13.67 13.56 11.55
N LYS A 226 -12.72 14.51 11.59
CA LYS A 226 -12.77 15.64 12.53
C LYS A 226 -13.65 16.79 12.06
N CYS A 227 -13.82 16.99 10.76
CA CYS A 227 -14.47 18.19 10.23
C CYS A 227 -15.60 17.94 9.22
N LEU A 228 -15.85 16.70 8.83
CA LEU A 228 -16.94 16.32 7.93
C LEU A 228 -18.02 15.53 8.66
N ASP A 229 -19.26 15.67 8.21
CA ASP A 229 -20.39 14.88 8.67
C ASP A 229 -20.27 13.44 8.18
N ARG A 230 -19.93 12.54 9.10
CA ARG A 230 -19.71 11.10 8.84
C ARG A 230 -20.98 10.35 8.42
N GLN A 231 -22.16 10.94 8.59
CA GLN A 231 -23.42 10.34 8.12
C GLN A 231 -23.74 10.74 6.68
N ARG A 232 -23.04 11.74 6.14
CA ARG A 232 -23.28 12.30 4.81
C ARG A 232 -22.21 11.94 3.78
N PHE A 233 -21.36 10.97 4.09
CA PHE A 233 -20.51 10.33 3.08
C PHE A 233 -20.30 8.84 3.36
N HIS A 234 -20.00 8.08 2.32
CA HIS A 234 -19.67 6.67 2.40
C HIS A 234 -18.44 6.35 1.56
N PHE A 235 -17.58 5.44 2.05
CA PHE A 235 -16.46 4.92 1.25
C PHE A 235 -16.98 3.86 0.29
N VAL A 236 -16.76 4.05 -1.00
CA VAL A 236 -17.21 3.11 -2.04
C VAL A 236 -16.10 2.14 -2.40
N LEU A 237 -14.91 2.69 -2.67
CA LEU A 237 -13.74 1.92 -3.07
C LEU A 237 -12.48 2.61 -2.57
N ALA A 238 -11.49 1.83 -2.18
CA ALA A 238 -10.13 2.28 -1.94
C ALA A 238 -9.19 1.50 -2.85
N ASP A 239 -8.31 2.21 -3.55
CA ASP A 239 -7.17 1.62 -4.26
C ASP A 239 -5.88 2.31 -3.78
N THR A 240 -4.75 1.72 -4.12
CA THR A 240 -3.37 2.06 -3.76
C THR A 240 -3.11 3.56 -3.62
N ASP A 241 -3.60 4.37 -4.56
CA ASP A 241 -3.44 5.83 -4.59
C ASP A 241 -4.76 6.62 -4.72
N SER A 242 -5.93 6.00 -4.48
CA SER A 242 -7.23 6.66 -4.66
C SER A 242 -8.33 6.19 -3.69
N ILE A 243 -9.30 7.08 -3.44
CA ILE A 243 -10.50 6.78 -2.64
C ILE A 243 -11.72 7.30 -3.38
N TYR A 244 -12.68 6.43 -3.59
CA TYR A 244 -13.98 6.77 -4.12
C TYR A 244 -14.97 6.88 -2.97
N LYS A 245 -15.74 7.97 -2.98
CA LYS A 245 -16.68 8.29 -1.91
C LYS A 245 -17.97 8.81 -2.52
N ALA A 246 -19.08 8.34 -1.98
CA ALA A 246 -20.38 8.94 -2.20
C ALA A 246 -20.58 10.04 -1.16
N ILE A 247 -21.05 11.22 -1.59
CA ILE A 247 -21.29 12.38 -0.71
C ILE A 247 -22.76 12.79 -0.86
N ALA A 248 -23.47 12.89 0.25
CA ALA A 248 -24.83 13.43 0.32
C ALA A 248 -24.75 14.97 0.35
N GLY A 249 -24.49 15.55 -0.82
CA GLY A 249 -24.35 16.99 -1.02
C GLY A 249 -25.67 17.75 -1.18
N ASP A 250 -25.56 19.06 -1.42
CA ASP A 250 -26.60 19.94 -1.90
C ASP A 250 -26.83 19.75 -3.40
N ARG A 251 -28.07 19.39 -3.77
CA ARG A 251 -28.48 19.17 -5.17
C ARG A 251 -28.36 20.44 -6.02
N ALA A 252 -28.44 21.64 -5.43
CA ALA A 252 -28.38 22.90 -6.16
C ALA A 252 -26.95 23.27 -6.58
N LYS A 253 -25.92 22.76 -5.88
CA LYS A 253 -24.51 23.08 -6.13
C LYS A 253 -23.78 22.04 -6.99
N ASP A 254 -24.46 20.96 -7.34
CA ASP A 254 -23.93 19.82 -8.09
C ASP A 254 -22.60 19.30 -7.48
N CYS A 255 -21.77 18.64 -8.27
CA CYS A 255 -20.50 18.10 -7.86
C CYS A 255 -19.43 19.14 -7.47
N HIS A 256 -19.62 20.40 -7.88
CA HIS A 256 -18.69 21.50 -7.60
C HIS A 256 -18.59 21.85 -6.11
N GLN A 257 -19.58 21.46 -5.30
CA GLN A 257 -19.55 21.67 -3.85
C GLN A 257 -18.44 20.90 -3.12
N GLN A 258 -17.92 19.82 -3.72
CA GLN A 258 -16.95 18.93 -3.06
C GLN A 258 -17.41 18.51 -1.65
N PHE A 259 -16.74 19.00 -0.60
CA PHE A 259 -17.08 18.73 0.80
C PHE A 259 -17.91 19.83 1.47
N GLU A 260 -18.09 21.00 0.84
CA GLU A 260 -18.60 22.22 1.47
C GLU A 260 -19.91 21.98 2.24
N SER A 261 -20.84 21.25 1.64
CA SER A 261 -22.17 20.96 2.22
C SER A 261 -22.16 20.01 3.41
N ILE A 262 -21.05 19.30 3.64
CA ILE A 262 -20.90 18.33 4.72
C ILE A 262 -19.82 18.74 5.73
N VAL A 263 -19.28 19.95 5.64
CA VAL A 263 -18.34 20.46 6.65
C VAL A 263 -19.09 20.79 7.94
N THR A 264 -18.76 20.09 9.02
CA THR A 264 -19.33 20.31 10.36
C THR A 264 -18.46 21.20 11.23
N TYR A 265 -17.14 21.24 10.99
CA TYR A 265 -16.21 22.11 11.71
C TYR A 265 -15.43 23.01 10.76
N LYS A 266 -16.06 24.11 10.36
CA LYS A 266 -15.57 25.02 9.31
C LYS A 266 -14.21 25.65 9.61
N GLN A 267 -13.99 26.13 10.83
CA GLN A 267 -12.71 26.74 11.22
C GLN A 267 -11.54 25.76 11.07
N PHE A 268 -11.69 24.52 11.54
CA PHE A 268 -10.66 23.49 11.37
C PHE A 268 -10.47 23.12 9.89
N TYR A 269 -11.58 22.95 9.15
CA TYR A 269 -11.51 22.65 7.73
C TYR A 269 -10.70 23.72 6.98
N ASP A 270 -11.04 25.00 7.13
CA ASP A 270 -10.39 26.09 6.41
C ASP A 270 -8.90 26.25 6.79
N GLN A 271 -8.53 25.94 8.03
CA GLN A 271 -7.14 25.96 8.50
C GLN A 271 -6.29 24.81 7.92
N HIS A 272 -6.91 23.64 7.69
CA HIS A 272 -6.17 22.40 7.41
C HIS A 272 -6.38 21.82 6.02
N VAL A 273 -7.40 22.22 5.27
CA VAL A 273 -7.77 21.63 3.97
C VAL A 273 -6.59 21.61 3.00
N TYR A 274 -5.84 22.71 2.92
CA TYR A 274 -4.68 22.83 2.04
C TYR A 274 -3.41 22.15 2.56
N GLN A 275 -3.46 21.44 3.69
CA GLN A 275 -2.40 20.50 4.06
C GLN A 275 -2.56 19.17 3.31
N TYR A 276 -3.78 18.86 2.87
CA TYR A 276 -4.14 17.58 2.25
C TYR A 276 -4.53 17.72 0.77
N LEU A 277 -5.25 18.78 0.42
CA LEU A 277 -5.71 19.07 -0.95
C LEU A 277 -4.88 20.18 -1.59
N PRO A 278 -4.83 20.24 -2.95
CA PRO A 278 -4.25 21.36 -3.66
C PRO A 278 -4.90 22.69 -3.27
N ASP A 279 -4.07 23.68 -3.00
CA ASP A 279 -4.45 25.07 -2.80
C ASP A 279 -4.65 25.72 -4.17
N PRO A 280 -5.86 26.22 -4.49
CA PRO A 280 -6.12 26.85 -5.78
C PRO A 280 -5.29 28.11 -6.02
N ASN A 281 -4.73 28.70 -4.96
CA ASN A 281 -3.87 29.89 -5.05
C ASN A 281 -2.39 29.55 -5.24
N LYS A 282 -2.02 28.26 -5.23
CA LYS A 282 -0.65 27.81 -5.44
C LYS A 282 -0.47 27.18 -6.81
N ASP A 283 0.79 27.13 -7.24
CA ASP A 283 1.16 26.62 -8.55
C ASP A 283 1.06 25.08 -8.65
N ILE A 284 1.43 24.55 -9.81
CA ILE A 284 1.35 23.12 -10.11
C ILE A 284 2.18 22.23 -9.17
N TYR A 285 3.15 22.77 -8.43
CA TYR A 285 3.89 22.00 -7.43
C TYR A 285 2.98 21.60 -6.27
N ASP A 286 1.96 22.40 -5.98
CA ASP A 286 0.94 22.11 -4.97
C ASP A 286 -0.14 21.13 -5.47
N TYR A 287 -0.39 21.10 -6.79
CA TYR A 287 -1.28 20.14 -7.47
C TYR A 287 -0.84 18.66 -7.38
N LYS A 288 0.36 18.37 -6.84
CA LYS A 288 0.88 17.02 -6.61
C LYS A 288 0.85 16.59 -5.13
N LYS A 289 0.08 17.27 -4.29
CA LYS A 289 -0.29 16.77 -2.96
C LYS A 289 -0.92 15.37 -3.02
N ILE A 290 -0.90 14.71 -1.86
CA ILE A 290 -1.25 13.29 -1.67
C ILE A 290 -2.59 12.94 -2.31
N LEU A 291 -3.54 13.87 -2.36
CA LEU A 291 -4.90 13.63 -2.83
C LEU A 291 -5.33 14.70 -3.82
N ARG A 292 -5.81 14.25 -4.99
CA ARG A 292 -6.59 15.09 -5.91
C ARG A 292 -8.06 14.76 -5.75
N PHE A 293 -8.92 15.75 -5.97
CA PHE A 293 -10.35 15.54 -6.07
C PHE A 293 -10.71 15.25 -7.53
N GLY A 294 -11.13 14.01 -7.80
CA GLY A 294 -11.78 13.64 -9.06
C GLY A 294 -13.28 13.57 -8.81
N ILE A 295 -14.06 14.11 -9.73
CA ILE A 295 -15.52 14.00 -9.70
C ILE A 295 -15.90 13.04 -10.81
N GLU A 296 -16.60 11.98 -10.44
CA GLU A 296 -17.34 11.14 -11.37
C GLU A 296 -18.81 11.49 -11.17
N ASN A 297 -19.43 12.13 -12.18
CA ASN A 297 -20.87 12.32 -12.21
C ASN A 297 -21.49 10.97 -12.64
N GLU A 298 -22.40 10.43 -11.82
CA GLU A 298 -23.35 9.40 -12.26
C GLU A 298 -24.53 10.02 -13.00
#